data_AF-A0A560X6A4-F1
#
_entry.id   AF-A0A560X6A4-F1
#
_cell.length_a   1.000
_cell.length_b   1.000
_cell.length_c   1.000
_cell.angle_alpha   90.00
_cell.angle_beta   90.00
_cell.angle_gamma   90.00
#
_symmetry.space_group_name_H-M   'P 1'
#
loop_
_entity.id
_entity.type
_entity.pdbx_description
1 polymer ?
#
loop_
_entity_poly.entity_id
_entity_poly.type
_entity_poly.pdbx_seq_one_letter_code
_entity_poly.pdbx_strand_id
1 'polypeptide(L)'
;MSPRARHPVNPNRHARARAVGPRPPRGPAAPLPVTIHPAERDTVTPPVTTSAPITPLTPTLQRVAQHLATGLTAQEIATQTALSPVTIRQYIRDIRESLHCPPRCKPPVIVHRLFADQQVAPPTADRPAPMLSLDELLLLRAVAEHSDARDIAVAAKLAPADLRAALDQLLTDTGAQDTTHLVILAHGWNLLTLEQAPATRSGANQ
;
A
#
# COMPACT_ATOMS: atom_id res chain seq x y z
N MET A 1 -13.69 27.39 -42.19
CA MET A 1 -14.23 28.16 -41.06
C MET A 1 -15.65 27.67 -40.80
N SER A 2 -15.86 26.97 -39.69
CA SER A 2 -17.17 26.56 -39.13
C SER A 2 -16.98 26.20 -37.64
N PRO A 3 -18.02 26.32 -36.80
CA PRO A 3 -17.88 26.98 -35.50
C PRO A 3 -17.74 26.05 -34.28
N ARG A 4 -17.10 26.62 -33.24
CA ARG A 4 -16.95 26.09 -31.87
C ARG A 4 -18.31 25.94 -31.16
N ALA A 5 -18.62 24.75 -30.69
CA ALA A 5 -19.69 24.49 -29.72
C ALA A 5 -19.20 24.83 -28.29
N ARG A 6 -19.97 25.65 -27.57
CA ARG A 6 -19.73 26.03 -26.17
C ARG A 6 -20.47 25.06 -25.24
N HIS A 7 -19.77 24.52 -24.25
CA HIS A 7 -20.35 23.75 -23.14
C HIS A 7 -21.10 24.66 -22.15
N PRO A 8 -22.27 24.24 -21.63
CA PRO A 8 -22.92 24.93 -20.52
C PRO A 8 -22.33 24.53 -19.15
N VAL A 9 -22.18 25.55 -18.30
CA VAL A 9 -21.76 25.52 -16.89
C VAL A 9 -22.92 25.05 -16.02
N ASN A 10 -22.66 24.13 -15.08
CA ASN A 10 -23.62 23.67 -14.07
C ASN A 10 -23.36 24.37 -12.72
N PRO A 11 -24.30 25.18 -12.18
CA PRO A 11 -24.20 25.78 -10.87
C PRO A 11 -25.12 25.04 -9.87
N ASN A 12 -24.55 24.23 -8.98
CA ASN A 12 -25.29 23.80 -7.79
C ASN A 12 -24.35 23.52 -6.62
N ARG A 13 -24.12 24.55 -5.80
CA ARG A 13 -23.41 24.49 -4.53
C ARG A 13 -24.28 25.14 -3.47
N HIS A 14 -25.17 24.36 -2.87
CA HIS A 14 -25.96 24.80 -1.71
C HIS A 14 -25.36 24.28 -0.41
N ALA A 15 -25.17 25.24 0.49
CA ALA A 15 -24.74 25.11 1.87
C ALA A 15 -25.86 24.61 2.80
N ARG A 16 -25.46 24.07 3.97
CA ARG A 16 -26.14 24.17 5.29
C ARG A 16 -25.23 23.47 6.32
N ALA A 17 -24.60 24.18 7.26
CA ALA A 17 -25.10 24.88 8.46
C ALA A 17 -25.28 23.96 9.68
N ARG A 18 -24.61 24.38 10.77
CA ARG A 18 -24.46 23.81 12.11
C ARG A 18 -25.79 23.71 12.89
N ALA A 19 -25.84 22.83 13.88
CA ALA A 19 -26.66 23.00 15.08
C ALA A 19 -25.94 22.46 16.34
N VAL A 20 -25.90 23.30 17.38
CA VAL A 20 -25.41 23.11 18.74
C VAL A 20 -26.63 23.00 19.66
N GLY A 21 -26.59 22.14 20.69
CA GLY A 21 -27.61 22.10 21.76
C GLY A 21 -27.33 21.04 22.83
N PRO A 22 -27.83 21.17 24.08
CA PRO A 22 -26.98 21.19 25.28
C PRO A 22 -27.11 19.98 26.26
N ARG A 23 -26.16 19.89 27.19
CA ARG A 23 -26.16 19.06 28.42
C ARG A 23 -27.04 19.66 29.55
N PRO A 24 -27.61 18.82 30.42
CA PRO A 24 -27.94 19.15 31.81
C PRO A 24 -27.27 18.21 32.88
N PRO A 25 -27.39 18.47 34.20
CA PRO A 25 -26.28 18.35 35.18
C PRO A 25 -26.47 17.46 36.46
N ARG A 26 -25.34 17.28 37.20
CA ARG A 26 -25.04 17.17 38.69
C ARG A 26 -26.07 16.53 39.66
N GLY A 27 -25.77 15.49 40.47
CA GLY A 27 -24.96 15.40 41.74
C GLY A 27 -25.84 14.86 42.91
N PRO A 28 -25.42 14.63 44.20
CA PRO A 28 -24.12 14.33 44.86
C PRO A 28 -24.11 13.23 46.00
N ALA A 29 -22.92 12.97 46.59
CA ALA A 29 -22.55 12.48 47.97
C ALA A 29 -22.88 11.02 48.46
N ALA A 30 -21.94 10.09 48.72
CA ALA A 30 -20.89 9.89 49.79
C ALA A 30 -21.32 8.84 50.89
N PRO A 31 -20.46 8.24 51.76
CA PRO A 31 -19.28 7.39 51.47
C PRO A 31 -19.06 6.13 52.42
N LEU A 32 -18.08 5.25 52.05
CA LEU A 32 -17.26 4.24 52.81
C LEU A 32 -17.90 2.98 53.45
N PRO A 33 -17.13 1.91 53.82
CA PRO A 33 -15.86 1.35 53.28
C PRO A 33 -15.93 -0.19 53.07
N VAL A 34 -15.20 -0.77 52.12
CA VAL A 34 -14.85 -2.21 52.17
C VAL A 34 -13.40 -2.41 51.75
N THR A 35 -12.62 -2.82 52.75
CA THR A 35 -11.53 -3.80 52.76
C THR A 35 -10.47 -3.80 51.66
N ILE A 36 -9.25 -3.88 52.15
CA ILE A 36 -7.97 -3.67 51.50
C ILE A 36 -7.32 -5.03 51.11
N HIS A 37 -6.66 -5.05 49.94
CA HIS A 37 -5.58 -5.93 49.41
C HIS A 37 -5.93 -7.28 48.71
N PRO A 38 -5.06 -7.81 47.78
CA PRO A 38 -3.93 -7.21 47.05
C PRO A 38 -3.86 -7.52 45.52
N ALA A 39 -3.12 -6.67 44.79
CA ALA A 39 -2.26 -6.97 43.64
C ALA A 39 -2.80 -7.87 42.51
N GLU A 40 -3.59 -7.31 41.60
CA GLU A 40 -3.61 -7.78 40.22
C GLU A 40 -2.57 -6.99 39.41
N ARG A 41 -1.67 -7.72 38.77
CA ARG A 41 -0.66 -7.19 37.86
C ARG A 41 -1.40 -6.47 36.73
N ASP A 42 -1.21 -5.16 36.61
CA ASP A 42 -1.47 -4.41 35.40
C ASP A 42 -0.58 -4.99 34.28
N THR A 43 -1.08 -6.01 33.58
CA THR A 43 -0.62 -6.31 32.23
C THR A 43 -1.06 -5.17 31.34
N VAL A 44 -0.21 -4.16 31.23
CA VAL A 44 -0.23 -3.20 30.13
C VAL A 44 -0.08 -3.99 28.85
N THR A 45 -1.21 -4.40 28.29
CA THR A 45 -1.28 -5.01 26.98
C THR A 45 -0.93 -3.89 26.00
N PRO A 46 0.18 -3.97 25.25
CA PRO A 46 0.45 -2.97 24.23
C PRO A 46 -0.74 -2.98 23.26
N PRO A 47 -1.21 -1.83 22.76
CA PRO A 47 -2.29 -1.81 21.78
C PRO A 47 -1.83 -2.59 20.56
N VAL A 48 -2.38 -3.80 20.40
CA VAL A 48 -2.34 -4.52 19.13
C VAL A 48 -3.01 -3.58 18.15
N THR A 49 -2.20 -2.94 17.31
CA THR A 49 -2.71 -2.16 16.20
C THR A 49 -3.20 -3.20 15.20
N THR A 50 -4.40 -3.71 15.43
CA THR A 50 -5.12 -4.55 14.48
C THR A 50 -5.30 -3.68 13.24
N SER A 51 -4.41 -3.89 12.26
CA SER A 51 -4.63 -3.40 10.91
C SER A 51 -6.03 -3.83 10.50
N ALA A 52 -6.87 -2.88 10.12
CA ALA A 52 -8.23 -3.17 9.69
C ALA A 52 -8.19 -4.28 8.61
N PRO A 53 -9.12 -5.25 8.65
CA PRO A 53 -9.13 -6.32 7.67
C PRO A 53 -9.19 -5.73 6.26
N ILE A 54 -8.26 -6.16 5.40
CA ILE A 54 -8.27 -5.79 3.98
C ILE A 54 -9.59 -6.26 3.37
N THR A 55 -10.23 -5.41 2.58
CA THR A 55 -11.48 -5.79 1.90
C THR A 55 -11.11 -6.70 0.72
N PRO A 56 -11.58 -7.96 0.69
CA PRO A 56 -11.30 -8.85 -0.43
C PRO A 56 -11.78 -8.25 -1.75
N LEU A 57 -10.99 -8.38 -2.80
CA LEU A 57 -11.38 -7.90 -4.13
C LEU A 57 -12.60 -8.66 -4.65
N THR A 58 -13.51 -7.93 -5.31
CA THR A 58 -14.61 -8.59 -6.05
C THR A 58 -14.03 -9.41 -7.22
N PRO A 59 -14.74 -10.43 -7.74
CA PRO A 59 -14.22 -11.27 -8.82
C PRO A 59 -13.77 -10.51 -10.07
N THR A 60 -14.42 -9.39 -10.39
CA THR A 60 -14.02 -8.54 -11.53
C THR A 60 -12.73 -7.80 -11.25
N LEU A 61 -12.59 -7.22 -10.05
CA LEU A 61 -11.37 -6.54 -9.64
C LEU A 61 -10.20 -7.52 -9.51
N GLN A 62 -10.46 -8.75 -9.07
CA GLN A 62 -9.47 -9.82 -8.98
C GLN A 62 -8.85 -10.15 -10.34
N ARG A 63 -9.66 -10.23 -11.41
CA ARG A 63 -9.15 -10.48 -12.76
C ARG A 63 -8.23 -9.36 -13.24
N VAL A 64 -8.62 -8.11 -13.01
CA VAL A 64 -7.80 -6.94 -13.36
C VAL A 64 -6.52 -6.91 -12.53
N ALA A 65 -6.61 -7.22 -11.23
CA ALA A 65 -5.46 -7.33 -10.33
C ALA A 65 -4.47 -8.40 -10.80
N GLN A 66 -4.94 -9.53 -11.32
CA GLN A 66 -4.07 -10.56 -11.90
C GLN A 66 -3.26 -10.01 -13.08
N HIS A 67 -3.87 -9.22 -13.97
CA HIS A 67 -3.13 -8.62 -15.08
C HIS A 67 -2.12 -7.55 -14.61
N LEU A 68 -2.45 -6.77 -13.58
CA LEU A 68 -1.50 -5.84 -12.96
C LEU A 68 -0.31 -6.58 -12.34
N ALA A 69 -0.58 -7.71 -11.68
CA ALA A 69 0.44 -8.58 -11.07
C ALA A 69 1.38 -9.21 -12.10
N THR A 70 0.95 -9.31 -13.37
CA THR A 70 1.80 -9.72 -14.51
C THR A 70 2.48 -8.53 -15.21
N GLY A 71 2.35 -7.32 -14.67
CA GLY A 71 3.06 -6.12 -15.16
C GLY A 71 2.36 -5.35 -16.27
N LEU A 72 1.10 -5.68 -16.60
CA LEU A 72 0.40 -4.98 -17.68
C LEU A 72 -0.05 -3.58 -17.27
N THR A 73 0.09 -2.65 -18.20
CA THR A 73 -0.45 -1.31 -18.09
C THR A 73 -1.97 -1.29 -18.31
N ALA A 74 -2.64 -0.22 -17.85
CA ALA A 74 -4.08 -0.05 -18.05
C ALA A 74 -4.51 -0.13 -19.53
N GLN A 75 -3.64 0.30 -20.45
CA GLN A 75 -3.91 0.25 -21.88
C GLN A 75 -3.83 -1.18 -22.41
N GLU A 76 -2.84 -1.95 -22.01
CA GLU A 76 -2.69 -3.36 -22.42
C GLU A 76 -3.77 -4.25 -21.81
N ILE A 77 -4.19 -3.97 -20.57
CA ILE A 77 -5.33 -4.67 -19.97
C ILE A 77 -6.61 -4.36 -20.76
N ALA A 78 -6.81 -3.10 -21.15
CA ALA A 78 -7.98 -2.71 -21.94
C ALA A 78 -8.02 -3.44 -23.29
N THR A 79 -6.88 -3.57 -23.97
CA THR A 79 -6.81 -4.32 -25.23
C THR A 79 -7.06 -5.82 -25.03
N GLN A 80 -6.47 -6.44 -24.00
CA GLN A 80 -6.65 -7.87 -23.74
C GLN A 80 -8.06 -8.24 -23.28
N THR A 81 -8.73 -7.35 -22.56
CA THR A 81 -10.07 -7.60 -22.01
C THR A 81 -11.20 -7.06 -22.90
N ALA A 82 -10.88 -6.41 -24.02
CA ALA A 82 -11.82 -5.69 -24.89
C ALA A 82 -12.69 -4.67 -24.11
N LEU A 83 -12.16 -4.11 -23.02
CA LEU A 83 -12.81 -3.07 -22.22
C LEU A 83 -12.25 -1.70 -22.57
N SER A 84 -12.99 -0.64 -22.23
CA SER A 84 -12.48 0.71 -22.44
C SER A 84 -11.32 1.02 -21.45
N PRO A 85 -10.30 1.80 -21.86
CA PRO A 85 -9.24 2.24 -20.94
C PRO A 85 -9.78 3.05 -19.75
N VAL A 86 -10.93 3.72 -19.90
CA VAL A 86 -11.60 4.45 -18.82
C VAL A 86 -12.11 3.47 -17.77
N THR A 87 -12.76 2.40 -18.19
CA THR A 87 -13.26 1.33 -17.30
C THR A 87 -12.12 0.68 -16.53
N ILE A 88 -11.01 0.34 -17.22
CA ILE A 88 -9.85 -0.25 -16.55
C ILE A 88 -9.24 0.71 -15.52
N ARG A 89 -9.11 2.00 -15.84
CA ARG A 89 -8.63 3.00 -14.86
C ARG A 89 -9.55 3.10 -13.64
N GLN A 90 -10.87 2.97 -13.83
CA GLN A 90 -11.82 2.93 -12.71
C GLN A 90 -11.61 1.68 -11.86
N TYR A 91 -11.44 0.50 -12.46
CA TYR A 91 -11.13 -0.72 -11.71
C TYR A 91 -9.79 -0.64 -10.96
N ILE A 92 -8.75 -0.05 -11.56
CA ILE A 92 -7.47 0.18 -10.87
C ILE A 92 -7.65 1.13 -9.68
N ARG A 93 -8.53 2.14 -9.81
CA ARG A 93 -8.88 3.01 -8.70
C ARG A 93 -9.59 2.24 -7.59
N ASP A 94 -10.58 1.41 -7.94
CA ASP A 94 -11.34 0.61 -6.97
C ASP A 94 -10.42 -0.39 -6.24
N ILE A 95 -9.50 -1.05 -6.95
CA ILE A 95 -8.46 -1.91 -6.36
C ILE A 95 -7.62 -1.12 -5.35
N ARG A 96 -7.15 0.08 -5.71
CA ARG A 96 -6.38 0.92 -4.78
C ARG A 96 -7.16 1.27 -3.53
N GLU A 97 -8.46 1.55 -3.66
CA GLU A 97 -9.33 1.83 -2.52
C GLU A 97 -9.48 0.58 -1.63
N SER A 98 -9.71 -0.60 -2.21
CA SER A 98 -9.80 -1.87 -1.46
C SER A 98 -8.50 -2.26 -0.74
N LEU A 99 -7.35 -1.96 -1.35
CA LEU A 99 -6.02 -2.18 -0.78
C LEU A 99 -5.56 -1.06 0.17
N HIS A 100 -6.41 -0.04 0.41
CA HIS A 100 -6.07 1.15 1.20
C HIS A 100 -4.77 1.84 0.74
N CYS A 101 -4.47 1.78 -0.55
CA CYS A 101 -3.29 2.41 -1.12
C CYS A 101 -3.44 3.95 -1.13
N PRO A 102 -2.34 4.71 -0.98
CA PRO A 102 -2.38 6.16 -1.07
C PRO A 102 -3.03 6.66 -2.38
N PRO A 103 -3.71 7.81 -2.36
CA PRO A 103 -4.21 8.48 -3.56
C PRO A 103 -3.11 8.64 -4.62
N ARG A 104 -3.39 8.19 -5.84
CA ARG A 104 -2.50 8.27 -7.01
C ARG A 104 -1.14 7.59 -6.84
N CYS A 105 -1.05 6.54 -6.01
CA CYS A 105 0.16 5.73 -5.97
C CYS A 105 0.48 5.14 -7.36
N LYS A 106 1.77 4.97 -7.63
CA LYS A 106 2.28 4.40 -8.88
C LYS A 106 2.04 2.88 -8.94
N PRO A 107 2.02 2.27 -10.14
CA PRO A 107 1.79 0.84 -10.30
C PRO A 107 2.65 -0.10 -9.42
N PRO A 108 3.96 0.14 -9.18
CA PRO A 108 4.77 -0.72 -8.32
C PRO A 108 4.19 -0.87 -6.90
N VAL A 109 3.62 0.21 -6.35
CA VAL A 109 3.03 0.20 -5.00
C VAL A 109 1.75 -0.63 -4.96
N ILE A 110 0.91 -0.52 -6.00
CA ILE A 110 -0.32 -1.32 -6.11
C ILE A 110 0.04 -2.80 -6.17
N VAL A 111 1.00 -3.15 -7.03
CA VAL A 111 1.44 -4.54 -7.24
C VAL A 111 2.10 -5.09 -5.98
N HIS A 112 2.95 -4.31 -5.31
CA HIS A 112 3.52 -4.70 -4.02
C HIS A 112 2.42 -5.04 -3.01
N ARG A 113 1.38 -4.21 -2.90
CA ARG A 113 0.25 -4.44 -1.98
C ARG A 113 -0.59 -5.65 -2.35
N LEU A 114 -0.86 -5.88 -3.63
CA LEU A 114 -1.59 -7.07 -4.09
C LEU A 114 -0.94 -8.38 -3.60
N PHE A 115 0.40 -8.45 -3.65
CA PHE A 115 1.14 -9.61 -3.18
C PHE A 115 1.29 -9.64 -1.66
N ALA A 116 1.64 -8.51 -1.03
CA ALA A 116 1.83 -8.41 0.43
C ALA A 116 0.52 -8.74 1.20
N ASP A 117 -0.61 -8.31 0.67
CA ASP A 117 -1.95 -8.54 1.22
C ASP A 117 -2.56 -9.88 0.74
N GLN A 118 -1.77 -10.70 0.03
CA GLN A 118 -2.15 -12.01 -0.50
C GLN A 118 -3.43 -12.01 -1.35
N GLN A 119 -3.76 -10.86 -1.95
CA GLN A 119 -4.90 -10.75 -2.87
C GLN A 119 -4.59 -11.48 -4.18
N VAL A 120 -3.32 -11.50 -4.59
CA VAL A 120 -2.84 -12.26 -5.75
C VAL A 120 -1.63 -13.09 -5.34
N ALA A 121 -1.50 -14.30 -5.88
CA ALA A 121 -0.32 -15.13 -5.62
C ALA A 121 0.92 -14.51 -6.31
N PRO A 122 2.07 -14.42 -5.63
CA PRO A 122 3.31 -13.97 -6.26
C PRO A 122 3.71 -14.93 -7.40
N PRO A 123 4.36 -14.42 -8.45
CA PRO A 123 4.84 -15.26 -9.53
C PRO A 123 5.88 -16.26 -9.02
N THR A 124 5.95 -17.43 -9.62
CA THR A 124 7.08 -18.33 -9.40
C THR A 124 8.31 -17.74 -10.10
N ALA A 125 9.43 -17.64 -9.38
CA ALA A 125 10.67 -17.18 -9.99
C ALA A 125 11.28 -18.28 -10.88
N ASP A 126 11.36 -18.01 -12.18
CA ASP A 126 11.99 -18.93 -13.15
C ASP A 126 13.52 -18.87 -13.12
N ARG A 127 14.08 -17.84 -12.48
CA ARG A 127 15.52 -17.60 -12.37
C ARG A 127 15.93 -17.39 -10.92
N PRO A 128 17.17 -17.73 -10.53
CA PRO A 128 17.65 -17.49 -9.18
C PRO A 128 17.64 -15.99 -8.85
N ALA A 129 17.49 -15.68 -7.56
CA ALA A 129 17.57 -14.31 -7.08
C ALA A 129 18.97 -13.73 -7.31
N PRO A 130 19.09 -12.49 -7.81
CA PRO A 130 20.37 -11.81 -7.88
C PRO A 130 20.90 -11.53 -6.48
N MET A 131 22.22 -11.48 -6.33
CA MET A 131 22.85 -11.11 -5.07
C MET A 131 22.86 -9.59 -4.94
N LEU A 132 21.87 -9.06 -4.21
CA LEU A 132 21.74 -7.62 -3.96
C LEU A 132 22.43 -7.23 -2.66
N SER A 133 23.11 -6.10 -2.67
CA SER A 133 23.63 -5.43 -1.48
C SER A 133 22.48 -4.92 -0.59
N LEU A 134 22.82 -4.56 0.66
CA LEU A 134 21.85 -4.00 1.60
C LEU A 134 21.22 -2.70 1.07
N ASP A 135 22.01 -1.84 0.44
CA ASP A 135 21.53 -0.56 -0.09
C ASP A 135 20.58 -0.77 -1.28
N GLU A 136 20.84 -1.76 -2.13
CA GLU A 136 19.95 -2.17 -3.22
C GLU A 136 18.64 -2.78 -2.71
N LEU A 137 18.68 -3.57 -1.63
CA LEU A 137 17.48 -4.08 -0.97
C LEU A 137 16.65 -2.95 -0.35
N LEU A 138 17.30 -1.95 0.26
CA LEU A 138 16.61 -0.75 0.76
C LEU A 138 15.95 0.05 -0.38
N LEU A 139 16.65 0.23 -1.50
CA LEU A 139 16.09 0.89 -2.68
C LEU A 139 14.91 0.10 -3.26
N LEU A 140 15.06 -1.22 -3.39
CA LEU A 140 13.99 -2.11 -3.86
C LEU A 140 12.73 -1.98 -2.99
N ARG A 141 12.91 -2.01 -1.67
CA ARG A 141 11.81 -1.81 -0.72
C ARG A 141 11.19 -0.42 -0.84
N ALA A 142 12.01 0.61 -0.95
CA ALA A 142 11.55 1.99 -1.09
C ALA A 142 10.69 2.19 -2.35
N VAL A 143 11.09 1.60 -3.49
CA VAL A 143 10.32 1.62 -4.74
C VAL A 143 8.99 0.88 -4.62
N ALA A 144 8.94 -0.19 -3.82
CA ALA A 144 7.74 -0.97 -3.58
C ALA A 144 6.74 -0.25 -2.66
N GLU A 145 7.21 0.57 -1.72
CA GLU A 145 6.37 1.23 -0.71
C GLU A 145 6.01 2.69 -1.06
N HIS A 146 6.83 3.37 -1.86
CA HIS A 146 6.69 4.80 -2.12
C HIS A 146 6.51 5.12 -3.62
N SER A 147 5.73 6.17 -3.90
CA SER A 147 5.46 6.63 -5.27
C SER A 147 6.24 7.88 -5.65
N ASP A 148 6.57 8.73 -4.68
CA ASP A 148 7.30 9.97 -4.90
C ASP A 148 8.82 9.73 -4.87
N ALA A 149 9.56 10.39 -5.77
CA ALA A 149 11.00 10.20 -5.89
C ALA A 149 11.75 10.65 -4.63
N ARG A 150 11.28 11.70 -3.95
CA ARG A 150 11.88 12.19 -2.71
C ARG A 150 11.68 11.17 -1.59
N ASP A 151 10.48 10.65 -1.45
CA ASP A 151 10.16 9.65 -0.42
C ASP A 151 10.95 8.35 -0.67
N ILE A 152 11.09 7.93 -1.93
CA ILE A 152 11.93 6.79 -2.31
C ILE A 152 13.39 7.04 -1.90
N ALA A 153 13.97 8.20 -2.26
CA ALA A 153 15.36 8.52 -1.90
C ALA A 153 15.58 8.51 -0.38
N VAL A 154 14.65 9.10 0.39
CA VAL A 154 14.71 9.12 1.85
C VAL A 154 14.65 7.71 2.42
N ALA A 155 13.70 6.89 1.98
CA ALA A 155 13.54 5.52 2.47
C ALA A 155 14.74 4.62 2.07
N ALA A 156 15.29 4.82 0.88
CA ALA A 156 16.49 4.15 0.40
C ALA A 156 17.79 4.66 1.02
N LYS A 157 17.74 5.72 1.85
CA LYS A 157 18.91 6.41 2.42
C LYS A 157 19.89 6.93 1.36
N LEU A 158 19.37 7.32 0.20
CA LEU A 158 20.15 7.87 -0.91
C LEU A 158 20.02 9.39 -0.98
N ALA A 159 21.06 10.05 -1.48
CA ALA A 159 20.92 11.44 -1.88
C ALA A 159 19.95 11.51 -3.09
N PRO A 160 19.06 12.52 -3.18
CA PRO A 160 18.11 12.63 -4.28
C PRO A 160 18.76 12.66 -5.68
N ALA A 161 20.00 13.16 -5.77
CA ALA A 161 20.76 13.22 -7.01
C ALA A 161 21.19 11.83 -7.51
N ASP A 162 21.41 10.87 -6.60
CA ASP A 162 21.94 9.54 -6.92
C ASP A 162 20.82 8.54 -7.24
N LEU A 163 19.58 8.84 -6.84
CA LEU A 163 18.44 7.92 -6.96
C LEU A 163 18.27 7.37 -8.38
N ARG A 164 18.42 8.22 -9.40
CA ARG A 164 18.25 7.77 -10.80
C ARG A 164 19.29 6.74 -11.19
N ALA A 165 20.57 7.03 -10.93
CA ALA A 165 21.66 6.13 -11.27
C ALA A 165 21.57 4.81 -10.50
N ALA A 166 21.25 4.88 -9.20
CA ALA A 166 21.05 3.70 -8.36
C ALA A 166 19.87 2.83 -8.85
N LEU A 167 18.77 3.46 -9.29
CA LEU A 167 17.62 2.73 -9.83
C LEU A 167 17.93 2.08 -11.18
N ASP A 168 18.62 2.78 -12.07
CA ASP A 168 19.01 2.25 -13.38
C ASP A 168 19.98 1.05 -13.22
N GLN A 169 20.90 1.14 -12.25
CA GLN A 169 21.80 0.04 -11.89
C GLN A 169 21.01 -1.15 -11.34
N LEU A 170 20.09 -0.92 -10.39
CA LEU A 170 19.24 -1.98 -9.82
C LEU A 170 18.38 -2.68 -10.89
N LEU A 171 17.82 -1.93 -11.85
CA LEU A 171 17.08 -2.50 -12.97
C LEU A 171 17.99 -3.37 -13.86
N THR A 172 19.23 -2.93 -14.09
CA THR A 172 20.22 -3.67 -14.87
C THR A 172 20.61 -4.99 -14.17
N ASP A 173 20.96 -4.93 -12.89
CA ASP A 173 21.43 -6.09 -12.13
C ASP A 173 20.33 -7.13 -11.91
N THR A 174 19.09 -6.66 -11.79
CA THR A 174 17.93 -7.54 -11.73
C THR A 174 17.39 -7.91 -13.11
N GLY A 175 17.86 -7.32 -14.21
CA GLY A 175 17.28 -7.51 -15.55
C GLY A 175 15.79 -7.13 -15.65
N ALA A 176 15.32 -6.24 -14.77
CA ALA A 176 13.95 -5.74 -14.81
C ALA A 176 13.80 -4.66 -15.90
N GLN A 177 12.66 -4.66 -16.58
CA GLN A 177 12.39 -3.72 -17.68
C GLN A 177 11.97 -2.33 -17.17
N ASP A 178 11.29 -2.32 -16.03
CA ASP A 178 10.88 -1.12 -15.31
C ASP A 178 10.68 -1.44 -13.82
N THR A 179 10.30 -0.44 -13.04
CA THR A 179 10.11 -0.56 -11.59
C THR A 179 8.94 -1.45 -11.18
N THR A 180 7.93 -1.62 -12.04
CA THR A 180 6.80 -2.51 -11.76
C THR A 180 7.24 -3.96 -11.94
N HIS A 181 7.93 -4.25 -13.05
CA HIS A 181 8.52 -5.55 -13.30
C HIS A 181 9.55 -5.91 -12.20
N LEU A 182 10.36 -4.94 -11.75
CA LEU A 182 11.28 -5.12 -10.62
C LEU A 182 10.56 -5.63 -9.35
N VAL A 183 9.45 -4.99 -8.96
CA VAL A 183 8.67 -5.39 -7.76
C VAL A 183 8.04 -6.79 -7.94
N ILE A 184 7.56 -7.11 -9.13
CA ILE A 184 6.99 -8.44 -9.45
C ILE A 184 8.05 -9.53 -9.26
N LEU A 185 9.24 -9.32 -9.83
CA LEU A 185 10.37 -10.25 -9.71
C LEU A 185 10.82 -10.39 -8.26
N ALA A 186 10.91 -9.28 -7.52
CA ALA A 186 11.30 -9.28 -6.12
C ALA A 186 10.35 -10.10 -5.23
N HIS A 187 9.05 -10.06 -5.51
CA HIS A 187 8.08 -10.94 -4.84
C HIS A 187 8.26 -12.40 -5.24
N GLY A 188 8.52 -12.71 -6.52
CA GLY A 188 8.82 -14.08 -6.94
C GLY A 188 10.09 -14.65 -6.32
N TRP A 189 11.08 -13.81 -6.03
CA TRP A 189 12.29 -14.17 -5.30
C TRP A 189 12.16 -14.12 -3.78
N ASN A 190 10.99 -13.73 -3.23
CA ASN A 190 10.78 -13.49 -1.81
C ASN A 190 11.73 -12.45 -1.17
N LEU A 191 12.23 -11.48 -1.95
CA LEU A 191 13.14 -10.45 -1.45
C LEU A 191 12.41 -9.36 -0.63
N LEU A 192 11.12 -9.17 -0.86
CA LEU A 192 10.29 -8.17 -0.16
C LEU A 192 9.57 -8.74 1.07
N THR A 193 9.68 -10.05 1.35
CA THR A 193 9.06 -10.71 2.50
C THR A 193 10.04 -11.01 3.63
N LEU A 194 11.35 -10.93 3.38
CA LEU A 194 12.42 -11.31 4.31
C LEU A 194 12.47 -10.50 5.63
N GLU A 195 11.84 -9.32 5.71
CA GLU A 195 11.75 -8.54 6.95
C GLU A 195 10.46 -8.75 7.76
N GLN A 196 9.51 -9.57 7.28
CA GLN A 196 8.29 -9.88 8.03
C GLN A 196 8.42 -11.06 9.00
N ALA A 197 9.58 -11.72 9.08
CA ALA A 197 9.85 -12.61 10.20
C ALA A 197 9.97 -11.74 11.46
N PRO A 198 9.04 -11.82 12.44
CA PRO A 198 9.30 -11.20 13.73
C PRO A 198 10.61 -11.80 14.22
N ALA A 199 11.59 -10.94 14.50
CA ALA A 199 12.81 -11.35 15.15
C ALA A 199 12.40 -12.17 16.37
N THR A 200 12.54 -13.50 16.29
CA THR A 200 12.38 -14.39 17.42
C THR A 200 13.45 -13.92 18.37
N ARG A 201 13.03 -13.13 19.38
CA ARG A 201 13.84 -12.75 20.51
C ARG A 201 14.18 -14.05 21.21
N SER A 202 15.24 -14.71 20.73
CA SER A 202 15.94 -15.79 21.41
C SER A 202 16.60 -15.15 22.62
N GLY A 203 15.77 -14.90 23.64
CA GLY A 203 16.18 -14.53 24.97
C GLY A 203 16.43 -15.81 25.75
N ALA A 204 17.68 -15.99 26.12
CA ALA A 204 18.21 -17.09 26.90
C ALA A 204 17.40 -17.36 28.18
N ASN A 205 17.14 -18.64 28.45
CA ASN A 205 17.05 -19.15 29.82
C ASN A 205 18.32 -19.96 30.07
N GLN A 206 19.18 -19.45 30.95
CA GLN A 206 20.15 -20.24 31.70
C GLN A 206 19.56 -20.56 33.07
#